data_AF-A0A6P0U7C7-F1
#
_entry.id   AF-A0A6P0U7C7-F1
#
_cell.length_a   1.000
_cell.length_b   1.000
_cell.length_c   1.000
_cell.angle_alpha   90.00
_cell.angle_beta   90.00
_cell.angle_gamma   90.00
#
_symmetry.space_group_name_H-M   'P 1'
#
loop_
_entity.id
_entity.type
_entity.pdbx_description
1 polymer ?
#
loop_
_entity_poly.entity_id
_entity_poly.type
_entity_poly.pdbx_seq_one_letter_code
_entity_poly.pdbx_strand_id
1 'polypeptide(L)' 'MTRILIKKAWRDHVEEMIFSVVNQKKLPFKTVLMDSWYGTQRLMALVDNEGKNLLLSLKNKSSSR' A
#
# COMPACT_ATOMS: atom_id res chain seq x y z
N MET A 1 -21.64 25.69 -7.73
CA MET A 1 -21.04 24.35 -7.95
C MET A 1 -19.81 24.22 -7.06
N THR A 2 -19.99 23.64 -5.89
CA THR A 2 -19.01 23.62 -4.80
C THR A 2 -17.84 22.70 -5.18
N ARG A 3 -16.64 23.26 -5.38
CA ARG A 3 -15.40 22.48 -5.52
C ARG A 3 -15.07 21.88 -4.16
N ILE A 4 -15.49 20.63 -3.94
CA ILE A 4 -15.01 19.83 -2.82
C ILE A 4 -13.55 19.48 -3.13
N LEU A 5 -12.61 20.24 -2.57
CA LEU A 5 -11.20 19.86 -2.55
C LEU A 5 -11.05 18.69 -1.57
N ILE A 6 -11.31 17.47 -2.04
CA ILE A 6 -11.00 16.26 -1.27
C ILE A 6 -9.49 16.21 -1.12
N LYS A 7 -8.99 16.52 0.08
CA LYS A 7 -7.59 16.30 0.45
C LYS A 7 -7.33 14.80 0.31
N LYS A 8 -6.61 14.41 -0.74
CA LYS A 8 -6.29 13.00 -1.02
C LYS A 8 -5.68 12.37 0.23
N ALA A 9 -6.30 11.32 0.75
CA ALA A 9 -5.79 10.69 1.96
C ALA A 9 -4.44 10.04 1.64
N TRP A 10 -3.54 10.00 2.63
CA TRP A 10 -2.22 9.39 2.44
C TRP A 10 -2.31 7.93 1.98
N ARG A 11 -3.39 7.21 2.32
CA ARG A 11 -3.67 5.85 1.88
C ARG A 11 -3.98 5.78 0.38
N ASP A 12 -4.81 6.70 -0.11
CA ASP A 12 -5.15 6.79 -1.54
C ASP A 12 -3.91 7.10 -2.38
N HIS A 13 -2.96 7.86 -1.82
CA HIS A 13 -1.69 8.16 -2.49
C HIS A 13 -0.80 6.91 -2.62
N VAL A 14 -0.72 6.07 -1.58
CA VAL A 14 0.06 4.83 -1.63
C VAL A 14 -0.53 3.84 -2.62
N GLU A 15 -1.86 3.74 -2.68
CA GLU A 15 -2.59 2.89 -3.63
C GLU A 15 -2.24 3.27 -5.08
N GLU A 16 -2.28 4.56 -5.40
CA GLU A 16 -1.89 5.09 -6.70
C GLU A 16 -0.41 4.83 -7.04
N MET A 17 0.47 4.91 -6.05
CA MET A 17 1.89 4.61 -6.24
C MET A 17 2.11 3.14 -6.61
N ILE A 18 1.45 2.20 -5.93
CA ILE A 18 1.53 0.76 -6.28
C ILE A 18 0.97 0.55 -7.68
N PHE A 19 -0.21 1.10 -7.96
CA PHE A 19 -0.84 0.98 -9.27
C PHE A 19 0.04 1.51 -10.39
N SER A 20 0.69 2.67 -10.21
CA SER A 20 1.64 3.22 -11.18
C SER A 20 2.85 2.29 -11.38
N VAL A 21 3.40 1.73 -10.31
CA VAL A 21 4.55 0.82 -10.39
C VAL A 21 4.19 -0.48 -11.14
N VAL A 22 2.99 -1.02 -10.95
CA VAL A 22 2.55 -2.24 -11.64
C VAL A 22 2.12 -1.97 -13.09
N ASN A 23 1.24 -0.98 -13.30
CA ASN A 23 0.56 -0.82 -14.58
C ASN A 23 1.24 0.17 -15.52
N GLN A 24 1.88 1.22 -15.00
CA GLN A 24 2.58 2.21 -15.82
C GLN A 24 4.05 1.82 -16.01
N LYS A 25 4.76 1.54 -14.91
CA LYS A 25 6.19 1.19 -14.96
C LYS A 25 6.45 -0.28 -15.26
N LYS A 26 5.45 -1.15 -15.07
CA LYS A 26 5.52 -2.61 -15.32
C LYS A 26 6.77 -3.25 -14.74
N LEU A 27 7.12 -2.82 -13.52
CA LEU A 27 8.32 -3.33 -12.87
C LEU A 27 8.12 -4.81 -12.50
N PRO A 28 9.07 -5.71 -12.84
CA PRO A 28 9.00 -7.10 -12.44
C PRO A 28 9.37 -7.20 -10.95
N PHE A 29 8.40 -7.49 -10.11
CA PHE A 29 8.62 -7.82 -8.70
C PHE A 29 7.58 -8.81 -8.22
N LYS A 30 8.00 -9.72 -7.33
CA LYS A 30 7.19 -10.81 -6.80
C LYS A 30 6.60 -10.50 -5.42
N THR A 31 7.30 -9.71 -4.62
CA THR A 31 6.94 -9.44 -3.22
C THR A 31 6.96 -7.95 -2.93
N VAL A 32 5.92 -7.46 -2.26
CA VAL A 32 5.79 -6.10 -1.74
C VAL A 32 6.06 -6.15 -0.24
N LEU A 33 7.10 -5.45 0.20
CA LEU A 33 7.36 -5.25 1.63
C LEU A 33 6.72 -3.94 2.07
N MET A 34 5.87 -3.99 3.09
CA MET A 34 5.22 -2.81 3.67
C MET A 34 5.31 -2.81 5.20
N ASP A 35 5.30 -1.62 5.80
CA ASP A 35 5.14 -1.51 7.24
C ASP A 35 3.75 -2.02 7.66
N SER A 36 3.67 -2.73 8.79
CA SER A 36 2.39 -3.28 9.32
C SER A 36 1.30 -2.22 9.53
N TRP A 37 1.68 -0.97 9.77
CA TRP A 37 0.76 0.18 9.83
C TRP A 37 -0.03 0.40 8.52
N TYR A 38 0.52 -0.03 7.39
CA TYR A 38 -0.10 0.05 6.07
C TYR A 38 -0.92 -1.20 5.71
N GLY A 39 -0.90 -2.24 6.56
CA GLY A 39 -1.60 -3.52 6.41
C GLY A 39 -3.13 -3.41 6.50
N THR A 40 -3.71 -2.54 5.68
CA THR A 40 -5.16 -2.35 5.58
C THR A 40 -5.70 -3.33 4.54
N GLN A 41 -6.90 -3.88 4.79
CA GLN A 41 -7.50 -4.88 3.89
C GLN A 41 -7.55 -4.41 2.43
N ARG A 42 -7.79 -3.12 2.19
CA ARG A 42 -7.82 -2.53 0.85
C ARG A 42 -6.47 -2.61 0.12
N LEU A 43 -5.37 -2.29 0.80
CA LEU A 43 -4.01 -2.39 0.24
C LEU A 43 -3.58 -3.84 0.01
N MET A 44 -3.94 -4.75 0.93
CA MET A 44 -3.65 -6.16 0.77
C MET A 44 -4.39 -6.76 -0.43
N ALA A 45 -5.68 -6.43 -0.59
CA ALA A 45 -6.49 -6.86 -1.73
C ALA A 45 -5.96 -6.31 -3.06
N LEU A 46 -5.43 -5.08 -3.08
CA LEU A 46 -4.81 -4.53 -4.28
C LEU A 46 -3.56 -5.32 -4.69
N VAL A 47 -2.71 -5.68 -3.74
CA VAL A 47 -1.49 -6.47 -4.00
C VAL A 47 -1.85 -7.90 -4.43
N ASP A 48 -2.87 -8.51 -3.82
CA ASP A 48 -3.36 -9.85 -4.15
C ASP A 48 -4.00 -9.90 -5.56
N ASN A 49 -4.82 -8.89 -5.92
CA ASN A 49 -5.40 -8.76 -7.26
C ASN A 49 -4.35 -8.61 -8.37
N GLU A 50 -3.21 -7.98 -8.06
CA GLU A 50 -2.08 -7.86 -8.98
C GLU A 50 -1.20 -9.13 -9.00
N GLY A 51 -1.59 -10.19 -8.27
CA GLY A 51 -0.90 -11.49 -8.21
C GLY A 51 0.42 -11.45 -7.45
N LYS A 52 0.56 -10.55 -6.47
CA LYS A 52 1.81 -10.29 -5.76
C LYS A 52 1.73 -10.71 -4.30
N ASN A 53 2.86 -11.11 -3.74
CA ASN A 53 2.94 -11.49 -2.33
C ASN A 53 3.14 -10.23 -1.47
N LEU A 54 2.40 -10.09 -0.38
CA LEU A 54 2.61 -9.03 0.60
C LEU A 54 3.36 -9.54 1.82
N LEU A 55 4.46 -8.89 2.18
CA LEU A 55 5.17 -9.10 3.44
C LEU A 55 4.99 -7.86 4.32
N LEU A 56 4.45 -8.04 5.53
CA LEU A 56 4.29 -6.96 6.51
C LEU A 56 5.47 -6.95 7.48
N SER A 57 6.08 -5.79 7.67
CA SER A 57 7.12 -5.56 8.67
C SER A 57 6.47 -5.57 10.07
N LEU A 58 6.70 -6.65 10.81
CA LEU A 58 6.37 -6.76 12.23
C LEU A 58 7.39 -5.95 13.03
N LYS A 59 7.26 -4.62 13.05
CA LYS A 59 7.89 -3.80 14.08
C LYS A 59 7.12 -4.01 15.38
N ASN A 60 7.44 -5.09 16.07
CA ASN A 60 7.19 -5.15 17.50
C ASN A 60 8.01 -4.01 18.10
N LYS A 61 7.36 -2.92 18.52
CA LYS A 61 7.90 -2.13 19.63
C LYS A 61 7.91 -3.11 20.79
N SER A 62 9.01 -3.84 20.96
CA SER A 62 9.31 -4.51 22.22
C SER A 62 9.20 -3.41 23.26
N SER A 63 8.06 -3.41 23.96
CA SER A 63 7.83 -2.69 25.19
C SER A 63 8.91 -3.19 26.13
N SER A 64 10.04 -2.47 26.13
CA SER A 64 11.03 -2.59 27.18
C SER A 64 10.34 -1.99 28.39
N ARG A 65 9.86 -2.90 29.23
CA ARG A 65 9.47 -2.62 30.61
C ARG A 65 10.67 -2.12 31.39
#